data_AF-A0A2G4ITX9-F1
#
_entry.id   AF-A0A2G4ITX9-F1
#
_cell.length_a   1.000
_cell.length_b   1.000
_cell.length_c   1.000
_cell.angle_alpha   90.00
_cell.angle_beta   90.00
_cell.angle_gamma   90.00
#
_symmetry.space_group_name_H-M   'P 1'
#
loop_
_entity.id
_entity.type
_entity.pdbx_description
1 polymer ?
#
loop_
_entity_poly.entity_id
_entity_poly.type
_entity_poly.pdbx_seq_one_letter_code
_entity_poly.pdbx_strand_id
1 'polypeptide(L)' 'MKIGDLSSGASKIALALKHIDIKWESAKESWNDGTSKAFHKEHLEPLPPSVKETLEAIGRLAEVLARASRDVSDLEQY' A
#
# COMPACT_ATOMS: atom_id res chain seq x y z
N MET A 1 -5.24 1.66 -17.39
CA MET A 1 -5.53 0.97 -16.11
C MET A 1 -6.81 0.20 -16.33
N LYS A 2 -6.83 -1.13 -16.20
CA LYS A 2 -8.10 -1.87 -16.24
C LYS A 2 -8.92 -1.41 -15.03
N ILE A 3 -10.21 -1.12 -15.22
CA ILE A 3 -11.11 -0.78 -14.12
C ILE A 3 -11.08 -1.98 -13.15
N GLY A 4 -10.77 -1.74 -11.88
CA GLY A 4 -10.66 -2.81 -10.87
C GLY A 4 -9.28 -3.49 -10.75
N ASP A 5 -8.23 -3.01 -11.42
CA ASP A 5 -6.86 -3.50 -11.17
C ASP A 5 -6.31 -2.99 -9.82
N LEU A 6 -6.64 -3.74 -8.77
CA LEU A 6 -6.25 -3.46 -7.40
C LEU A 6 -4.81 -3.91 -7.07
N SER A 7 -4.28 -4.89 -7.81
CA SER A 7 -2.95 -5.44 -7.54
C SER A 7 -1.85 -4.45 -7.93
N SER A 8 -1.97 -3.79 -9.08
CA SER A 8 -1.03 -2.73 -9.50
C SER A 8 -0.98 -1.56 -8.50
N GLY A 9 -2.14 -1.16 -7.95
CA GLY A 9 -2.23 -0.12 -6.92
C GLY A 9 -1.53 -0.54 -5.62
N ALA A 10 -1.83 -1.75 -5.14
CA ALA A 10 -1.18 -2.33 -3.96
C ALA A 10 0.36 -2.40 -4.12
N SER A 11 0.85 -2.84 -5.28
CA SER A 11 2.29 -2.89 -5.55
C SER A 11 2.95 -1.50 -5.51
N LYS A 12 2.28 -0.46 -6.03
CA LYS A 12 2.79 0.91 -5.98
C LYS A 12 2.88 1.45 -4.54
N ILE A 13 1.88 1.15 -3.71
CA ILE A 13 1.88 1.55 -2.29
C ILE A 13 3.03 0.86 -1.55
N ALA A 14 3.19 -0.45 -1.74
CA ALA A 14 4.30 -1.20 -1.13
C ALA A 14 5.67 -0.68 -1.58
N LEU A 15 5.82 -0.32 -2.86
CA LEU A 15 7.05 0.28 -3.38
C LEU A 15 7.31 1.67 -2.81
N ALA A 16 6.27 2.50 -2.68
CA ALA A 16 6.39 3.84 -2.11
C ALA A 16 6.87 3.79 -0.65
N LEU A 17 6.38 2.85 0.15
CA LEU A 17 6.86 2.66 1.53
C LEU A 17 8.36 2.32 1.55
N LYS A 18 8.82 1.41 0.69
CA LYS A 18 10.26 1.10 0.56
C LYS A 18 11.08 2.31 0.16
N HIS A 19 10.57 3.15 -0.75
CA HIS A 19 11.26 4.37 -1.15
C HIS A 19 11.36 5.38 -0.01
N ILE A 20 10.33 5.49 0.84
CA ILE A 20 10.35 6.34 2.03
C ILE A 20 11.51 5.91 2.94
N ASP A 21 11.65 4.62 3.24
CA ASP A 21 12.74 4.11 4.08
C ASP A 21 14.12 4.46 3.49
N ILE A 22 14.32 4.19 2.20
CA ILE A 22 15.59 4.52 1.51
C ILE A 22 15.90 6.03 1.58
N LYS A 23 14.89 6.87 1.33
CA LYS A 23 15.06 8.33 1.36
C LYS A 23 15.29 8.85 2.78
N TRP A 24 14.67 8.23 3.78
CA TRP A 24 14.89 8.55 5.16
C TRP A 24 16.31 8.24 5.62
N GLU A 25 16.86 7.06 5.26
CA GLU A 25 18.25 6.73 5.56
C GLU A 25 19.24 7.75 4.99
N SER A 26 19.04 8.15 3.73
CA SER A 26 19.87 9.20 3.10
C SER A 26 19.70 10.56 3.76
N ALA A 27 18.48 10.94 4.16
CA ALA A 27 18.23 12.22 4.82
C ALA A 27 18.95 12.31 6.17
N LYS A 28 18.98 11.22 6.95
CA LYS A 28 19.65 11.16 8.26
C LYS A 28 21.15 11.43 8.21
N GLU A 29 21.81 11.28 7.07
CA GLU A 29 23.24 11.59 6.93
C GLU A 29 23.53 13.09 7.16
N SER A 30 22.59 13.96 6.81
CA SER A 30 22.72 15.42 6.96
C SER A 30 21.71 16.02 7.93
N TRP A 31 20.66 15.28 8.31
CA TRP A 31 19.57 15.73 9.16
C TRP A 31 19.29 14.73 10.30
N ASN A 32 20.03 14.85 11.41
CA ASN A 32 19.96 13.92 12.56
C ASN A 32 19.76 14.64 13.91
N ASP A 33 19.03 15.75 13.90
CA ASP A 33 18.74 16.55 15.08
C ASP A 33 17.47 16.09 15.81
N GLY A 34 17.02 16.86 16.80
CA GLY A 34 15.76 16.56 17.50
C GLY A 34 14.53 16.64 16.59
N THR A 35 14.55 17.53 15.61
CA THR A 35 13.46 17.73 14.64
C THR A 35 13.29 16.51 13.75
N SER A 36 14.38 15.95 13.24
CA SER A 36 14.33 14.78 12.37
C SER A 36 13.83 13.54 13.13
N LYS A 37 14.24 13.37 14.39
CA LYS A 37 13.72 12.30 15.26
C LYS A 37 12.22 12.43 15.52
N ALA A 38 11.74 13.65 15.79
CA ALA A 38 10.31 13.90 15.95
C ALA A 38 9.54 13.60 14.65
N PHE A 39 10.05 14.06 13.51
CA PHE A 39 9.46 13.80 12.19
C PHE A 39 9.33 12.30 11.90
N HIS A 40 10.40 11.53 12.14
CA HIS A 40 10.35 10.07 11.95
C HIS A 40 9.28 9.42 12.80
N LYS A 41 9.26 9.75 14.09
CA LYS A 41 8.33 9.18 15.06
C LYS A 41 6.87 9.53 14.74
N GLU A 42 6.60 10.78 14.38
CA GLU A 42 5.24 11.27 14.18
C GLU A 42 4.67 10.93 12.81
N HIS A 43 5.52 10.81 11.77
CA HIS A 43 5.06 10.67 10.40
C HIS A 43 5.50 9.40 9.68
N LEU A 44 6.66 8.84 10.01
CA LEU A 44 7.20 7.69 9.28
C LEU A 44 6.90 6.36 10.00
N GLU A 45 7.12 6.29 11.31
CA GLU A 45 6.83 5.09 12.12
C GLU A 45 5.36 4.59 12.02
N PRO A 46 4.33 5.45 11.89
CA PRO A 46 2.97 4.98 11.72
C PRO A 46 2.67 4.37 10.34
N LEU A 47 3.48 4.64 9.31
CA LEU A 47 3.16 4.24 7.93
C LEU A 47 3.21 2.72 7.71
N PRO A 48 4.22 1.96 8.17
CA PRO A 48 4.29 0.52 7.94
C PRO A 48 3.03 -0.26 8.39
N PRO A 49 2.51 -0.10 9.62
CA PRO A 49 1.29 -0.81 10.01
C PRO A 49 0.07 -0.36 9.20
N SER A 50 -0.13 0.95 8.95
CA SER A 50 -1.27 1.42 8.15
C SER A 50 -1.23 0.95 6.70
N VAL A 51 -0.03 0.92 6.09
CA VAL A 51 0.15 0.38 4.73
C VAL A 51 -0.15 -1.11 4.72
N LYS A 52 0.33 -1.87 5.71
CA LYS A 52 0.04 -3.30 5.82
C LYS A 52 -1.47 -3.56 5.88
N GLU A 53 -2.18 -2.89 6.78
CA GLU A 53 -3.64 -3.02 6.91
C GLU A 53 -4.37 -2.68 5.61
N THR A 54 -3.90 -1.63 4.91
CA THR A 54 -4.45 -1.23 3.61
C THR A 54 -4.25 -2.31 2.56
N LEU A 55 -3.05 -2.89 2.46
CA LEU A 55 -2.74 -3.96 1.50
C LEU A 55 -3.56 -5.22 1.77
N GLU A 56 -3.76 -5.57 3.04
CA GLU A 56 -4.64 -6.68 3.43
C GLU A 56 -6.10 -6.43 3.05
N ALA A 57 -6.60 -5.21 3.27
CA ALA A 57 -7.96 -4.83 2.87
C ALA A 57 -8.14 -4.86 1.34
N ILE A 58 -7.14 -4.39 0.59
CA ILE A 58 -7.14 -4.48 -0.88
C ILE A 58 -7.16 -5.94 -1.33
N GLY A 59 -6.38 -6.82 -0.69
CA GLY A 59 -6.38 -8.26 -0.99
C GLY A 59 -7.77 -8.90 -0.82
N ARG A 60 -8.43 -8.63 0.31
CA ARG A 60 -9.80 -9.10 0.55
C ARG A 60 -10.80 -8.57 -0.47
N LEU A 61 -10.70 -7.28 -0.82
CA LEU A 61 -11.59 -6.68 -1.82
C LEU A 61 -11.39 -7.29 -3.21
N ALA A 62 -10.14 -7.55 -3.60
CA ALA A 62 -9.82 -8.19 -4.87
C ALA A 62 -10.43 -9.60 -4.96
N GLU A 63 -10.40 -10.38 -3.87
CA GLU A 63 -11.03 -11.70 -3.81
C GLU A 63 -12.55 -11.63 -4.01
N VAL A 64 -13.22 -10.70 -3.31
CA VAL A 64 -14.67 -10.50 -3.43
C VAL A 64 -15.06 -10.11 -4.86
N LEU A 65 -14.34 -9.17 -5.47
CA LEU A 65 -14.61 -8.74 -6.84
C LEU A 65 -14.34 -9.84 -7.86
N ALA A 66 -13.28 -10.63 -7.66
CA ALA A 66 -12.97 -11.77 -8.53
C ALA A 66 -14.08 -12.84 -8.46
N ARG A 67 -14.64 -13.08 -7.27
CA ARG A 67 -15.78 -13.99 -7.11
C ARG A 67 -17.03 -13.45 -7.80
N ALA A 68 -17.41 -12.20 -7.53
CA ALA A 68 -18.58 -11.59 -8.15
C ALA A 68 -18.51 -11.58 -9.69
N SER A 69 -17.31 -11.34 -10.24
CA SER A 69 -17.08 -11.38 -11.70
C SER A 69 -17.32 -12.78 -12.29
N ARG A 70 -16.89 -13.85 -11.60
CA ARG A 70 -17.17 -15.23 -12.01
C ARG A 70 -18.66 -15.55 -11.92
N ASP A 71 -19.27 -15.24 -10.79
CA ASP A 71 -20.69 -15.54 -10.55
C ASP A 71 -21.60 -14.86 -11.60
N VAL A 72 -21.29 -13.64 -12.02
CA VAL A 72 -22.03 -12.94 -13.09
C VAL A 72 -21.76 -13.54 -14.47
N SER A 73 -20.52 -13.93 -14.76
CA SER A 73 -20.15 -14.52 -16.07
C SER A 73 -20.78 -15.89 -16.29
N ASP A 74 -20.99 -16.67 -15.21
CA ASP A 74 -21.64 -17.98 -15.28
C ASP A 74 -23.15 -17.88 -15.56
N LEU A 75 -23.80 -16.77 -15.17
CA LEU A 75 -25.23 -16.51 -15.42
C LEU A 75 -25.54 -16.19 -16.89
N GLU A 76 -24.56 -15.70 -17.66
CA GLU A 76 -24.75 -15.40 -19.10
C GLU A 76 -24.66 -16.66 -20.00
N GLN A 77 -24.35 -17.83 -19.44
CA GLN A 77 -24.24 -19.10 -20.18
C GLN A 77 -25.52 -19.96 -20.17
N TYR A 78 -26.61 -19.47 -19.57
CA TYR A 78 -27.94 -20.09 -19.54
C TYR A 78 -28.99 -19.20 -20.20
#